data_AF-A0A919GV31-F1
#
_entry.id   AF-A0A919GV31-F1
#
_cell.length_a   1.000
_cell.length_b   1.000
_cell.length_c   1.000
_cell.angle_alpha   90.00
_cell.angle_beta   90.00
_cell.angle_gamma   90.00
#
_symmetry.space_group_name_H-M   'P 1'
#
loop_
_entity.id
_entity.type
_entity.pdbx_description
1 polymer ?
#
loop_
_entity_poly.entity_id
_entity_poly.type
_entity_poly.pdbx_seq_one_letter_code
_entity_poly.pdbx_strand_id
1 'polypeptide(L)'
;MFSGAGGVLTEEQGAISGDLTVHTTWTGTHAQLAVQYTGSSEWFTLQGSPLACASEGESRELHQRLVEAVRVGGVDASRAATPGPRAA
;
A
#
# COMPACT_ATOMS: atom_id res chain seq x y z
N MET A 1 14.34 -18.16 2.11
CA MET A 1 13.34 -17.49 1.25
C MET A 1 12.01 -17.55 1.97
N PHE A 2 11.53 -16.42 2.49
CA PHE A 2 10.20 -16.36 3.11
C PHE A 2 9.23 -15.91 2.03
N SER A 3 8.55 -16.85 1.38
CA SER A 3 7.32 -16.55 0.65
C SER A 3 6.19 -16.59 1.68
N GLY A 4 6.04 -15.48 2.41
CA GLY A 4 4.94 -15.32 3.36
C GLY A 4 3.62 -15.34 2.59
N ALA A 5 2.69 -16.19 3.01
CA ALA A 5 1.41 -16.46 2.37
C ALA A 5 0.41 -15.29 2.41
N GLY A 6 0.88 -14.04 2.44
CA GLY A 6 0.05 -12.85 2.34
C GLY A 6 0.64 -11.91 1.29
N GLY A 7 0.01 -11.87 0.13
CA GLY A 7 0.37 -10.92 -0.92
C GLY A 7 -0.35 -9.59 -0.78
N VAL A 8 0.14 -8.58 -1.48
CA VAL A 8 -0.53 -7.31 -1.73
C VAL A 8 -1.45 -7.47 -2.94
N LEU A 9 -2.71 -7.05 -2.82
CA LEU A 9 -3.64 -7.05 -3.95
C LEU A 9 -3.39 -5.83 -4.84
N THR A 10 -3.19 -6.08 -6.12
CA THR A 10 -3.00 -5.09 -7.18
C THR A 10 -4.13 -5.19 -8.19
N GLU A 11 -4.49 -4.07 -8.84
CA GLU A 11 -5.52 -4.05 -9.89
C GLU A 11 -5.10 -4.91 -11.11
N GLU A 12 -3.81 -4.95 -11.41
CA GLU A 12 -3.28 -5.47 -12.68
C GLU A 12 -2.95 -6.97 -12.61
N GLN A 13 -2.29 -7.42 -11.54
CA GLN A 13 -1.85 -8.81 -11.37
C GLN A 13 -2.56 -9.55 -10.23
N GLY A 14 -3.45 -8.89 -9.49
CA GLY A 14 -4.05 -9.46 -8.29
C GLY A 14 -3.04 -9.55 -7.14
N ALA A 15 -3.00 -10.67 -6.41
CA ALA A 15 -2.15 -10.83 -5.25
C ALA A 15 -0.67 -11.07 -5.62
N ILE A 16 0.20 -10.10 -5.33
CA ILE A 16 1.66 -10.23 -5.49
C ILE A 16 2.33 -10.39 -4.12
N SER A 17 3.32 -11.28 -3.98
CA SER A 17 4.04 -11.51 -2.71
C SER A 17 5.54 -11.64 -2.96
N GLY A 18 6.36 -11.29 -1.97
CA GLY A 18 7.83 -11.32 -2.03
C GLY A 18 8.45 -10.03 -1.51
N ASP A 19 9.65 -9.71 -2.00
CA ASP A 19 10.28 -8.41 -1.76
C ASP A 19 9.61 -7.36 -2.66
N LEU A 20 8.85 -6.47 -2.02
CA LEU A 20 8.08 -5.41 -2.67
C LEU A 20 8.51 -4.05 -2.14
N THR A 21 8.77 -3.13 -3.05
CA THR A 21 8.96 -1.71 -2.78
C THR A 21 7.62 -1.01 -2.84
N VAL A 22 7.28 -0.25 -1.78
CA VAL A 22 6.06 0.55 -1.70
C VAL A 22 6.36 1.99 -2.08
N HIS A 23 5.54 2.56 -2.96
CA HIS A 23 5.58 3.97 -3.30
C HIS A 23 4.19 4.59 -3.10
N THR A 24 4.17 5.68 -2.33
CA THR A 24 2.97 6.45 -2.07
C THR A 24 3.16 7.85 -2.64
N THR A 25 2.27 8.26 -3.54
CA THR A 25 2.26 9.60 -4.14
C THR A 25 1.01 10.33 -3.70
N TRP A 26 1.16 11.39 -2.92
CA TRP A 26 0.04 12.21 -2.48
C TRP A 26 -0.10 13.46 -3.36
N THR A 27 -1.32 13.71 -3.84
CA THR A 27 -1.64 14.82 -4.76
C THR A 27 -2.40 15.96 -4.08
N GLY A 28 -2.45 16.00 -2.76
CA GLY A 28 -3.15 17.03 -1.98
C GLY A 28 -4.54 16.62 -1.51
N THR A 29 -5.27 15.84 -2.31
CA THR A 29 -6.61 15.33 -1.98
C THR A 29 -6.70 13.82 -1.99
N HIS A 30 -5.78 13.17 -2.71
CA HIS A 30 -5.76 11.73 -2.90
C HIS A 30 -4.33 11.20 -2.73
N ALA A 31 -4.21 9.98 -2.24
CA ALA A 31 -2.99 9.22 -2.20
C ALA A 31 -3.09 8.07 -3.21
N GLN A 32 -2.20 8.08 -4.20
CA GLN A 32 -1.95 6.93 -5.05
C GLN A 32 -0.95 6.01 -4.38
N LEU A 33 -1.31 4.73 -4.34
CA LEU A 33 -0.46 3.66 -3.82
C LEU A 33 -0.04 2.76 -4.98
N ALA A 34 1.25 2.57 -5.12
CA ALA A 34 1.85 1.66 -6.07
C ALA A 34 2.89 0.78 -5.38
N VAL A 35 3.04 -0.45 -5.87
CA VAL A 35 4.00 -1.43 -5.38
C VAL A 35 4.81 -1.96 -6.55
N GLN A 36 6.07 -2.28 -6.32
CA GLN A 36 6.97 -2.79 -7.33
C GLN A 36 7.72 -3.98 -6.76
N TYR A 37 7.96 -5.02 -7.57
CA TYR A 37 8.90 -6.06 -7.21
C TYR A 37 10.31 -5.48 -7.05
N THR A 38 10.98 -5.77 -5.95
CA THR A 38 12.36 -5.34 -5.74
C THR A 38 13.25 -5.90 -6.86
N GLY A 39 13.77 -5.01 -7.71
CA GLY A 39 14.58 -5.36 -8.89
C GLY A 39 13.84 -5.32 -10.23
N SER A 40 12.52 -5.13 -10.25
CA SER A 40 11.75 -4.81 -11.46
C SER A 40 11.65 -3.30 -11.66
N SER A 41 11.41 -2.87 -12.90
CA SER A 41 11.12 -1.47 -13.24
C SER A 41 9.61 -1.19 -13.33
N GLU A 42 8.77 -2.21 -13.14
CA GLU A 42 7.32 -2.10 -13.27
C GLU A 42 6.68 -1.74 -11.94
N TRP A 43 5.71 -0.83 -11.98
CA TRP A 43 4.94 -0.40 -10.83
C TRP A 43 3.52 -0.88 -11.01
N PHE A 44 2.99 -1.56 -10.01
CA PHE A 44 1.63 -2.08 -9.98
C PHE A 44 0.77 -1.23 -9.07
N THR A 45 -0.39 -0.83 -9.56
CA THR A 45 -1.33 -0.05 -8.76
C THR A 45 -1.99 -0.96 -7.73
N LEU A 46 -1.99 -0.52 -6.47
CA LEU A 46 -2.64 -1.24 -5.38
C LEU A 46 -4.16 -1.24 -5.56
N GLN A 47 -4.78 -2.39 -5.31
CA GLN A 47 -6.23 -2.55 -5.46
C GLN A 47 -6.98 -1.61 -4.51
N GLY A 48 -7.91 -0.81 -5.06
CA GLY A 48 -8.63 0.22 -4.30
C GLY A 48 -7.93 1.58 -4.18
N SER A 49 -6.80 1.78 -4.87
CA SER A 49 -6.19 3.09 -5.09
C SER A 49 -6.84 3.80 -6.29
N PRO A 50 -6.99 5.15 -6.28
CA PRO A 50 -6.53 6.11 -5.28
C PRO A 50 -7.42 6.21 -4.05
N LEU A 51 -6.81 6.48 -2.89
CA LEU A 51 -7.51 6.74 -1.63
C LEU A 51 -7.67 8.23 -1.38
N ALA A 52 -8.82 8.64 -0.84
CA ALA A 52 -9.03 10.02 -0.39
C ALA A 52 -8.16 10.29 0.85
N CYS A 53 -7.21 11.22 0.74
CA CYS A 53 -6.33 11.65 1.83
C CYS A 53 -6.46 13.15 2.02
N ALA A 54 -7.05 13.55 3.14
CA ALA A 54 -7.32 14.95 3.48
C ALA A 54 -6.07 15.74 3.91
N SER A 55 -4.92 15.08 4.16
CA SER A 55 -3.70 15.73 4.64
C SER A 55 -2.43 14.93 4.34
N GLU A 56 -1.29 15.61 4.31
CA GLU A 56 0.03 14.99 4.15
C GLU A 56 0.35 14.02 5.31
N GLY A 57 -0.10 14.34 6.54
CA GLY A 57 0.07 13.45 7.69
C GLY A 57 -0.60 12.10 7.48
N GLU A 58 -1.85 12.12 7.00
CA GLU A 58 -2.62 10.92 6.68
C GLU A 58 -1.95 10.10 5.58
N SER A 59 -1.35 10.74 4.56
CA SER A 59 -0.64 10.02 3.49
C SER A 59 0.64 9.35 3.99
N ARG A 60 1.35 9.97 4.94
CA ARG A 60 2.54 9.39 5.57
C ARG A 60 2.19 8.22 6.49
N GLU A 61 1.11 8.34 7.26
CA GLU A 61 0.58 7.23 8.06
C GLU A 61 0.10 6.08 7.18
N LEU A 62 -0.62 6.38 6.10
CA LEU A 62 -1.05 5.41 5.11
C LEU A 62 0.14 4.67 4.50
N HIS A 63 1.21 5.38 4.15
CA HIS A 63 2.45 4.77 3.66
C HIS A 63 3.04 3.80 4.67
N GLN A 64 3.19 4.20 5.94
CA GLN A 64 3.75 3.34 6.99
C GLN A 64 2.88 2.11 7.23
N ARG A 65 1.55 2.28 7.31
CA ARG A 65 0.59 1.18 7.43
C ARG A 65 0.70 0.22 6.26
N LEU A 66 0.82 0.75 5.05
CA LEU A 66 0.97 -0.07 3.86
C LEU A 66 2.26 -0.88 3.90
N VAL A 67 3.40 -0.29 4.28
CA VAL A 67 4.69 -1.01 4.42
C VAL A 67 4.58 -2.12 5.48
N GLU A 68 3.97 -1.85 6.63
CA GLU A 68 3.78 -2.87 7.67
C GLU A 68 2.82 -3.98 7.20
N ALA A 69 1.74 -3.60 6.54
CA ALA A 69 0.75 -4.48 5.98
C ALA A 69 1.32 -5.37 4.86
N VAL A 70 2.20 -4.85 4.01
CA VAL A 70 2.95 -5.63 3.00
C VAL A 70 3.86 -6.66 3.68
N ARG A 71 4.49 -6.30 4.81
CA ARG A 71 5.35 -7.23 5.57
C ARG A 71 4.57 -8.37 6.23
N VAL A 72 3.36 -8.08 6.72
CA VAL A 72 2.47 -9.10 7.32
C VAL A 72 1.76 -9.92 6.24
N GLY A 73 1.44 -9.27 5.12
CA GLY A 73 0.80 -9.83 3.95
C GLY A 73 -0.73 -9.86 3.98
N GLY A 74 -1.37 -9.92 2.80
CA GLY A 74 -2.83 -10.10 2.65
C GLY A 74 -3.61 -8.80 2.66
N VAL A 75 -3.06 -7.73 2.07
CA VAL A 75 -3.59 -6.36 2.21
C VAL A 75 -3.86 -5.69 0.86
N ASP A 76 -4.89 -4.87 0.85
CA ASP A 76 -5.30 -3.98 -0.24
C ASP A 76 -5.33 -2.52 0.27
N ALA A 77 -5.48 -1.55 -0.64
CA ALA A 77 -5.44 -0.14 -0.29
C ALA A 77 -6.52 0.22 0.74
N SER A 78 -7.73 -0.34 0.60
CA SER A 78 -8.85 -0.02 1.48
C SER A 78 -8.65 -0.53 2.91
N ARG A 79 -7.95 -1.66 3.11
CA ARG A 79 -7.55 -2.13 4.45
C ARG A 79 -6.50 -1.23 5.09
N ALA A 80 -5.51 -0.76 4.32
CA ALA A 80 -4.49 0.18 4.81
C ALA A 80 -5.05 1.57 5.13
N ALA A 81 -6.15 1.94 4.46
CA ALA A 81 -6.82 3.23 4.63
C ALA A 81 -7.56 3.39 5.96
N THR A 82 -7.87 2.29 6.67
CA THR A 82 -8.64 2.39 7.92
C THR A 82 -7.78 3.14 8.95
N PRO A 83 -8.14 4.39 9.32
CA PRO A 83 -7.38 5.10 10.34
C PRO A 83 -7.60 4.35 11.65
N GLY A 84 -6.50 3.94 12.30
CA GLY A 84 -6.58 3.45 13.68
C GLY A 84 -7.25 4.54 14.55
N PRO A 85 -7.94 4.16 15.63
CA PRO A 85 -8.60 5.15 16.49
C PRO A 85 -7.55 6.17 16.94
N ARG A 86 -7.66 7.42 16.46
CA ARG A 86 -6.81 8.52 16.93
C ARG A 86 -7.02 8.64 18.44
N ALA A 87 -5.98 8.32 19.22
CA ALA A 87 -5.93 8.73 20.61
C ALA A 87 -6.04 10.26 20.63
N ALA A 88 -7.10 10.73 21.31
CA ALA A 88 -7.46 12.13 21.46
C ALA A 88 -6.46 12.91 22.34
#